data_AF-A0A5B7SKA7-F1
#
_entry.id   AF-A0A5B7SKA7-F1
#
_cell.length_a   1.000
_cell.length_b   1.000
_cell.length_c   1.000
_cell.angle_alpha   90.00
_cell.angle_beta   90.00
_cell.angle_gamma   90.00
#
_symmetry.space_group_name_H-M   'P 1'
#
loop_
_entity.id
_entity.type
_entity.pdbx_description
1 polymer ?
#
loop_
_entity_poly.entity_id
_entity_poly.type
_entity_poly.pdbx_seq_one_letter_code
_entity_poly.pdbx_strand_id
1 'polypeptide(L)'
;MNLQTTGLSHNFQENILSYYDIGKWKLDQAIFLHAALVMGYEVEDCLVIEDTIIGVEAAKAGGFDVLGFANNYHEVYFHNKSTRVFHSMDDLLHLVSSST
;
A
#
# COMPACT_ATOMS: atom_id res chain seq x y z
N MET A 1 1.41 -8.42 15.50
CA MET A 1 2.23 -9.40 14.75
C MET A 1 3.20 -8.60 13.89
N ASN A 2 4.48 -8.96 13.82
CA ASN A 2 5.48 -8.22 13.02
C ASN A 2 6.13 -9.15 11.97
N LEU A 3 6.85 -8.55 11.00
CA LEU A 3 7.47 -9.27 9.88
C LEU A 3 8.52 -10.30 10.34
N GLN A 4 9.19 -10.05 11.47
CA GLN A 4 10.18 -10.96 12.02
C GLN A 4 9.53 -12.24 12.56
N THR A 5 8.43 -12.13 13.31
CA THR A 5 7.72 -13.32 13.87
C THR A 5 7.13 -14.20 12.78
N THR A 6 6.71 -13.62 11.66
CA THR A 6 6.16 -14.35 10.50
C THR A 6 7.23 -14.89 9.56
N GLY A 7 8.51 -14.57 9.80
CA GLY A 7 9.61 -14.96 8.93
C GLY A 7 9.66 -14.20 7.60
N LEU A 8 8.89 -13.11 7.44
CA LEU A 8 8.75 -12.37 6.17
C LEU A 8 9.75 -11.21 6.03
N SER A 9 10.47 -10.83 7.08
CA SER A 9 11.37 -9.67 7.09
C SER A 9 12.44 -9.70 5.99
N HIS A 10 12.92 -10.90 5.63
CA HIS A 10 13.96 -11.07 4.61
C HIS A 10 13.55 -10.58 3.21
N ASN A 11 12.24 -10.50 2.92
CA ASN A 11 11.73 -9.99 1.65
C ASN A 11 11.87 -8.47 1.53
N PHE A 12 11.98 -7.75 2.65
CA PHE A 12 11.98 -6.29 2.69
C PHE A 12 13.33 -5.69 3.07
N GLN A 13 14.23 -6.47 3.70
CA GLN A 13 15.57 -6.01 4.11
C GLN A 13 15.48 -4.71 4.94
N GLU A 14 16.21 -3.67 4.55
CA GLU A 14 16.21 -2.35 5.20
C GLU A 14 15.04 -1.44 4.72
N ASN A 15 14.25 -1.88 3.74
CA ASN A 15 13.12 -1.12 3.20
C ASN A 15 11.87 -1.27 4.06
N ILE A 16 12.03 -1.08 5.37
CA ILE A 16 10.96 -1.12 6.36
C ILE A 16 10.84 0.28 6.95
N LEU A 17 9.79 0.99 6.55
CA LEU A 17 9.55 2.37 6.96
C LEU A 17 8.30 2.46 7.81
N SER A 18 8.34 3.35 8.78
CA SER A 18 7.28 3.55 9.76
C SER A 18 6.91 5.02 9.90
N TYR A 19 5.64 5.26 10.21
CA TYR A 19 5.17 6.59 10.63
C TYR A 19 5.96 7.13 11.84
N TYR A 20 6.48 6.24 12.69
CA TYR A 20 7.33 6.62 13.82
C TYR A 20 8.64 7.26 13.37
N ASP A 21 9.21 6.83 12.25
CA ASP A 21 10.49 7.32 11.73
C ASP A 21 10.39 8.78 11.26
N ILE A 22 9.19 9.20 10.85
CA ILE A 22 8.90 10.55 10.35
C ILE A 22 8.09 11.40 11.35
N GLY A 23 7.81 10.90 12.55
CA GLY A 23 7.06 11.62 13.59
C GLY A 23 5.63 12.00 13.18
N LYS A 24 5.01 11.22 12.29
CA LYS A 24 3.64 11.43 11.79
C LYS A 24 2.69 10.35 12.32
N TRP A 25 1.40 10.55 12.13
CA TRP A 25 0.36 9.58 12.49
C TRP A 25 -0.40 9.10 11.25
N LYS A 26 -0.91 7.85 11.32
CA LYS A 26 -1.71 7.23 10.26
C LYS A 26 -2.95 8.10 10.01
N LEU A 27 -2.98 8.73 8.83
CA LEU A 27 -3.98 9.64 8.20
C LEU A 27 -3.26 10.58 7.20
N ASP A 28 -1.94 10.73 7.35
CA ASP A 28 -1.09 11.57 6.50
C ASP A 28 -0.49 10.74 5.33
N GLN A 29 -0.63 11.20 4.09
CA GLN A 29 0.00 10.59 2.91
C GLN A 29 1.55 10.57 2.99
N ALA A 30 2.13 11.30 3.95
CA ALA A 30 3.56 11.46 4.13
C ALA A 30 4.35 10.14 4.17
N ILE A 31 3.80 9.05 4.70
CA ILE A 31 4.55 7.78 4.71
C ILE A 31 4.78 7.22 3.30
N PHE A 32 3.80 7.35 2.40
CA PHE A 32 3.90 6.82 1.05
C PHE A 32 4.88 7.66 0.22
N LEU A 33 4.78 8.99 0.33
CA LEU A 33 5.72 9.91 -0.30
C LEU A 33 7.14 9.72 0.24
N HIS A 34 7.29 9.53 1.55
CA HIS A 34 8.58 9.24 2.17
C HIS A 34 9.16 7.92 1.67
N ALA A 35 8.33 6.87 1.53
CA ALA A 35 8.77 5.59 0.99
C ALA A 35 9.26 5.71 -0.46
N ALA A 36 8.49 6.37 -1.34
CA ALA A 36 8.91 6.62 -2.72
C ALA A 36 10.25 7.37 -2.78
N LEU A 37 10.40 8.43 -1.96
CA LEU A 37 11.63 9.21 -1.87
C LEU A 37 12.84 8.40 -1.38
N VAL A 38 12.69 7.65 -0.29
CA VAL A 38 13.78 6.82 0.28
C VAL A 38 14.20 5.72 -0.69
N MET A 39 13.23 5.14 -1.40
CA MET A 39 13.48 4.07 -2.37
C MET A 39 13.95 4.60 -3.74
N GLY A 40 13.85 5.91 -3.99
CA GLY A 40 14.32 6.57 -5.20
C GLY A 40 13.41 6.40 -6.42
N TYR A 41 12.10 6.27 -6.21
CA TYR A 41 11.10 6.13 -7.28
C TYR A 41 10.17 7.34 -7.33
N GLU A 42 9.66 7.65 -8.53
CA GLU A 42 8.56 8.61 -8.70
C GLU A 42 7.24 7.97 -8.24
N VAL A 43 6.26 8.81 -7.92
CA VAL A 43 4.95 8.34 -7.41
C VAL A 43 4.23 7.47 -8.44
N GLU A 44 4.37 7.79 -9.73
CA GLU A 44 3.74 7.09 -10.84
C GLU A 44 4.33 5.69 -11.06
N ASP A 45 5.54 5.44 -10.58
CA ASP A 45 6.20 4.13 -10.61
C ASP A 45 5.84 3.26 -9.39
N CYS A 46 5.08 3.81 -8.44
CA CYS A 46 4.76 3.16 -7.17
C CYS A 46 3.33 2.64 -7.11
N LEU A 47 3.18 1.46 -6.51
CA LEU A 47 1.88 0.83 -6.23
C LEU A 47 1.70 0.61 -4.72
N VAL A 48 0.56 1.03 -4.17
CA VAL A 48 0.19 0.79 -2.78
C VAL A 48 -0.82 -0.35 -2.68
N ILE A 49 -0.60 -1.29 -1.76
CA ILE A 49 -1.56 -2.33 -1.37
C ILE A 49 -2.06 -1.99 0.03
N GLU A 50 -3.36 -1.73 0.21
CA GLU A 50 -3.94 -1.34 1.50
C GLU A 50 -5.28 -2.03 1.78
N ASP A 51 -5.51 -2.39 3.04
CA ASP A 51 -6.70 -3.09 3.55
C ASP A 51 -7.63 -2.19 4.39
N THR A 52 -7.36 -0.89 4.42
CA THR A 52 -8.13 0.13 5.13
C THR A 52 -8.49 1.30 4.22
N ILE A 53 -9.72 1.80 4.36
CA ILE A 53 -10.19 2.95 3.57
C ILE A 53 -9.37 4.22 3.82
N ILE A 54 -8.96 4.45 5.08
CA ILE A 54 -8.12 5.59 5.45
C ILE A 54 -6.77 5.53 4.73
N GLY A 55 -6.17 4.33 4.65
CA GLY A 55 -4.90 4.14 3.94
C GLY A 55 -5.04 4.34 2.44
N VAL A 56 -6.11 3.80 1.83
CA VAL A 56 -6.42 4.02 0.42
C VAL A 56 -6.59 5.50 0.10
N GLU A 57 -7.40 6.22 0.88
CA GLU A 57 -7.62 7.66 0.65
C GLU A 57 -6.34 8.46 0.79
N ALA A 58 -5.51 8.16 1.79
CA ALA A 58 -4.21 8.81 1.96
C ALA A 58 -3.24 8.52 0.79
N ALA A 59 -3.18 7.28 0.31
CA ALA A 59 -2.35 6.92 -0.83
C ALA A 59 -2.83 7.60 -2.13
N LYS A 60 -4.15 7.60 -2.41
CA LYS A 60 -4.71 8.32 -3.57
C LYS A 60 -4.45 9.82 -3.51
N ALA A 61 -4.56 10.44 -2.33
CA ALA A 61 -4.25 11.86 -2.15
C ALA A 61 -2.78 12.17 -2.48
N GLY A 62 -1.89 11.21 -2.22
CA GLY A 62 -0.46 11.28 -2.58
C GLY A 62 -0.16 11.04 -4.06
N GLY A 63 -1.17 10.72 -4.89
CA GLY A 63 -1.01 10.48 -6.33
C GLY A 63 -0.74 9.03 -6.71
N PHE A 64 -0.69 8.10 -5.75
CA PHE A 64 -0.32 6.72 -6.00
C PHE A 64 -1.41 5.92 -6.74
N ASP A 65 -0.98 4.89 -7.46
CA ASP A 65 -1.86 3.77 -7.80
C ASP A 65 -2.09 2.90 -6.55
N VAL A 66 -3.32 2.40 -6.38
CA VAL A 66 -3.74 1.71 -5.15
C VAL A 66 -4.60 0.49 -5.44
N LEU A 67 -4.16 -0.68 -4.99
CA LEU A 67 -4.96 -1.89 -4.92
C LEU A 67 -5.53 -2.05 -3.50
N GLY A 68 -6.86 -2.07 -3.40
CA GLY A 68 -7.55 -2.35 -2.14
C GLY A 68 -7.59 -3.85 -1.89
N PHE A 69 -6.96 -4.32 -0.81
CA PHE A 69 -7.06 -5.71 -0.37
C PHE A 69 -8.23 -5.84 0.60
N ALA A 70 -9.32 -6.44 0.14
CA ALA A 70 -10.56 -6.48 0.89
C ALA A 70 -11.25 -7.84 0.82
N ASN A 71 -12.07 -8.15 1.81
CA ASN A 71 -13.03 -9.25 1.75
C ASN A 71 -14.43 -8.74 1.32
N ASN A 72 -15.33 -9.68 1.03
CA ASN A 72 -16.67 -9.37 0.53
C ASN A 72 -17.54 -8.54 1.50
N TYR A 73 -17.19 -8.47 2.79
CA TYR A 73 -17.97 -7.71 3.78
C TYR A 73 -17.65 -6.22 3.79
N HIS A 74 -16.43 -5.84 3.42
CA HIS A 74 -15.97 -4.46 3.52
C HIS A 74 -15.46 -3.85 2.21
N GLU A 75 -15.45 -4.61 1.10
CA GLU A 75 -15.07 -4.11 -0.24
C GLU A 75 -15.91 -2.89 -0.68
N VAL A 76 -17.15 -2.80 -0.22
CA VAL A 76 -18.06 -1.69 -0.53
C VAL A 76 -17.47 -0.33 -0.13
N TYR A 77 -16.61 -0.28 0.89
CA TYR A 77 -15.95 0.96 1.31
C TYR A 77 -14.84 1.40 0.33
N PHE A 78 -14.33 0.49 -0.49
CA PHE A 78 -13.24 0.73 -1.45
C PHE A 78 -13.76 1.14 -2.83
N HIS A 79 -15.06 0.96 -3.09
CA HIS A 79 -15.68 1.34 -4.36
C HIS A 79 -15.44 2.82 -4.70
N ASN A 80 -14.89 3.07 -5.90
CA ASN A 80 -14.47 4.39 -6.38
C ASN A 80 -13.38 5.09 -5.55
N LYS A 81 -12.70 4.34 -4.66
CA LYS A 81 -11.66 4.86 -3.78
C LYS A 81 -10.30 4.24 -4.08
N SER A 82 -10.24 2.93 -4.34
CA SER A 82 -9.04 2.29 -4.89
C SER A 82 -9.13 2.15 -6.41
N THR A 83 -8.00 1.89 -7.06
CA THR A 83 -7.95 1.64 -8.52
C THR A 83 -8.61 0.30 -8.85
N ARG A 84 -8.31 -0.73 -8.04
CA ARG A 84 -8.95 -2.05 -8.10
C ARG A 84 -9.12 -2.58 -6.68
N VAL A 85 -10.05 -3.51 -6.51
CA VAL A 85 -10.21 -4.29 -5.28
C VAL A 85 -9.91 -5.75 -5.61
N PHE A 86 -9.22 -6.43 -4.71
CA PHE A 86 -8.89 -7.85 -4.84
C PHE A 86 -8.92 -8.54 -3.47
N HIS A 87 -9.10 -9.86 -3.49
CA HIS A 87 -9.48 -10.63 -2.30
C HIS A 87 -8.47 -11.73 -1.93
N SER A 88 -7.46 -11.98 -2.77
CA SER A 88 -6.37 -12.94 -2.50
C SER A 88 -5.02 -12.42 -2.98
N MET A 89 -3.97 -12.59 -2.17
CA MET A 89 -2.59 -12.24 -2.58
C MET A 89 -2.07 -13.10 -3.74
N ASP A 90 -2.67 -14.26 -4.00
CA ASP A 90 -2.34 -15.10 -5.15
C ASP A 90 -2.67 -14.40 -6.50
N ASP A 91 -3.65 -13.48 -6.49
CA ASP A 91 -4.04 -12.73 -7.67
C ASP A 91 -3.09 -11.56 -7.97
N LEU A 92 -2.31 -11.12 -6.97
CA LEU A 92 -1.56 -9.86 -7.02
C LEU A 92 -0.64 -9.76 -8.23
N LEU A 93 0.12 -10.81 -8.53
CA LEU A 93 1.04 -10.81 -9.67
C LEU A 93 0.32 -10.64 -11.02
N HIS A 94 -0.87 -11.22 -11.16
CA HIS A 94 -1.70 -11.05 -12.34
C HIS A 94 -2.23 -9.61 -12.44
N LEU A 95 -2.60 -9.00 -11.30
CA LEU A 95 -3.09 -7.63 -11.27
C LEU A 95 -2.00 -6.64 -11.69
N VAL A 96 -0.77 -6.80 -11.20
CA VAL A 96 0.36 -5.90 -11.49
C VAL A 96 0.88 -6.07 -12.92
N SER A 97 0.93 -7.30 -13.44
CA SER A 97 1.40 -7.56 -14.82
C SER A 97 0.42 -7.12 -15.91
N SER A 98 -0.85 -6.91 -15.56
CA SER A 98 -1.90 -6.51 -16.50
C SER A 98 -1.96 -4.99 -16.79
N SER A 99 -1.10 -4.17 -16.19
CA SER A 99 -1.11 -2.70 -16.28
C SER A 99 -0.21 -2.13 -17.40
N THR A 100 -0.03 -2.85 -18.52
CA THR A 100 0.74 -2.34 -19.68
C THR A 100 -0.16 -1.65 -20.70
#